data_AF-A0A7S1RFR2-F1
#
_entry.id   AF-A0A7S1RFR2-F1
#
_cell.length_a   1.000
_cell.length_b   1.000
_cell.length_c   1.000
_cell.angle_alpha   90.00
_cell.angle_beta   90.00
_cell.angle_gamma   90.00
#
_symmetry.space_group_name_H-M   'P 1'
#
loop_
_entity.id
_entity.type
_entity.pdbx_description
1 polymer ?
#
loop_
_entity_poly.entity_id
_entity_poly.type
_entity_poly.pdbx_seq_one_letter_code
_entity_poly.pdbx_strand_id
1 'polypeptide(L)'
;VRACEKGRLWHIALNLLAEASCARLELDMFSYNAAIGACQQGECWEAALGILGEAGRRLLRPDGFTYNAAIGACLQARLWERVLELLGDAVWRGGILPDVVAYSAAVCACEDSRRRLQ
;
A
#
# COMPACT_ATOMS: atom_id res chain seq x y z
N VAL A 1 19.19 -11.96 1.12
CA VAL A 1 18.67 -13.09 0.32
C VAL A 1 17.13 -13.27 0.41
N ARG A 2 16.43 -12.91 1.49
CA ARG A 2 14.96 -13.13 1.62
C ARG A 2 14.01 -12.10 0.98
N ALA A 3 14.49 -10.94 0.53
CA ALA A 3 13.62 -9.90 -0.06
C ALA A 3 13.08 -10.29 -1.46
N CYS A 4 13.83 -11.08 -2.22
CA CYS A 4 13.47 -11.45 -3.60
C CYS A 4 12.42 -12.56 -3.71
N GLU A 5 12.23 -13.40 -2.69
CA GLU A 5 11.16 -14.40 -2.71
C GLU A 5 9.81 -13.74 -2.47
N LYS A 6 9.68 -12.90 -1.44
CA LYS A 6 8.44 -12.19 -1.12
C LYS A 6 8.03 -11.20 -2.21
N GLY A 7 9.00 -10.50 -2.83
CA GLY A 7 8.77 -9.65 -4.00
C GLY A 7 8.44 -10.42 -5.28
N ARG A 8 8.58 -11.75 -5.32
CA ARG A 8 8.04 -12.58 -6.40
C ARG A 8 6.65 -13.11 -6.08
N LEU A 9 6.19 -13.12 -4.82
CA LEU A 9 4.91 -13.74 -4.46
C LEU A 9 3.69 -12.82 -4.64
N TRP A 10 3.86 -11.55 -5.04
CA TRP A 10 2.72 -10.63 -5.20
C TRP A 10 1.70 -11.13 -6.23
N HIS A 11 2.16 -11.77 -7.32
CA HIS A 11 1.25 -12.32 -8.32
C HIS A 11 0.45 -13.51 -7.77
N ILE A 12 1.08 -14.34 -6.91
CA ILE A 12 0.40 -15.43 -6.21
C ILE A 12 -0.60 -14.88 -5.20
N ALA A 13 -0.23 -13.86 -4.43
CA ALA A 13 -1.12 -13.21 -3.47
C ALA A 13 -2.34 -12.57 -4.16
N LEU A 14 -2.14 -11.94 -5.32
CA LEU A 14 -3.23 -11.40 -6.14
C LEU A 14 -4.13 -12.49 -6.71
N ASN A 15 -3.57 -13.56 -7.26
CA ASN A 15 -4.35 -14.69 -7.76
C ASN A 15 -5.17 -15.34 -6.64
N LEU A 16 -4.58 -15.54 -5.46
CA LEU A 16 -5.29 -16.05 -4.29
C LEU A 16 -6.43 -15.12 -3.83
N LEU A 17 -6.19 -13.81 -3.81
CA LEU A 17 -7.25 -12.83 -3.51
C LEU A 17 -8.37 -12.86 -4.55
N ALA A 18 -8.04 -13.00 -5.84
CA ALA A 18 -9.00 -13.07 -6.93
C ALA A 18 -9.82 -14.37 -6.87
N GLU A 19 -9.17 -15.52 -6.66
CA GLU A 19 -9.82 -16.82 -6.51
C GLU A 19 -10.73 -16.85 -5.27
N ALA A 20 -10.25 -16.36 -4.12
CA ALA A 20 -11.06 -16.28 -2.91
C ALA A 20 -12.24 -15.31 -3.06
N SER A 21 -12.08 -14.23 -3.81
CA SER A 21 -13.17 -13.31 -4.16
C SER A 21 -14.21 -13.97 -5.07
N CYS A 22 -13.78 -14.71 -6.10
CA CYS A 22 -14.65 -15.48 -6.98
C CYS A 22 -15.40 -16.61 -6.23
N ALA A 23 -14.73 -17.22 -5.24
CA ALA A 23 -15.31 -18.25 -4.38
C ALA A 23 -16.23 -17.69 -3.27
N ARG A 24 -16.40 -16.35 -3.17
CA ARG A 24 -17.14 -15.67 -2.10
C ARG A 24 -16.66 -16.03 -0.70
N LEU A 25 -15.35 -16.28 -0.56
CA LEU A 25 -14.74 -16.45 0.76
C LEU A 25 -14.67 -15.08 1.45
N GLU A 26 -15.04 -15.05 2.74
CA GLU A 26 -14.84 -13.88 3.59
C GLU A 26 -13.35 -13.74 3.90
N LEU A 27 -12.68 -12.94 3.09
CA LEU A 27 -11.30 -12.54 3.31
C LEU A 27 -11.25 -11.48 4.42
N ASP A 28 -10.36 -11.70 5.38
CA ASP A 28 -10.10 -10.78 6.47
C ASP A 28 -9.02 -9.75 6.13
N MET A 29 -8.88 -8.73 6.97
CA MET A 29 -7.86 -7.70 6.79
C MET A 29 -6.43 -8.26 6.77
N PHE A 30 -6.20 -9.40 7.45
CA PHE A 30 -4.91 -10.09 7.43
C PHE A 30 -4.51 -10.54 6.02
N SER A 31 -5.46 -11.11 5.28
CA SER A 31 -5.25 -11.54 3.89
C SER A 31 -4.92 -10.36 2.97
N TYR A 32 -5.61 -9.23 3.13
CA TYR A 32 -5.33 -8.00 2.39
C TYR A 32 -3.96 -7.41 2.75
N ASN A 33 -3.60 -7.39 4.04
CA ASN A 33 -2.30 -6.90 4.53
C ASN A 33 -1.15 -7.72 3.96
N ALA A 34 -1.29 -9.05 3.94
CA ALA A 34 -0.28 -9.94 3.36
C ALA A 34 -0.05 -9.64 1.87
N ALA A 35 -1.13 -9.41 1.11
CA ALA A 35 -1.04 -9.11 -0.31
C ALA A 35 -0.43 -7.73 -0.58
N ILE A 36 -0.84 -6.68 0.15
CA ILE A 36 -0.26 -5.33 0.04
C ILE A 36 1.22 -5.35 0.40
N GLY A 37 1.61 -6.07 1.46
CA GLY A 37 3.02 -6.25 1.84
C GLY A 37 3.84 -7.00 0.78
N ALA A 38 3.24 -7.96 0.07
CA ALA A 38 3.89 -8.61 -1.08
C ALA A 38 4.04 -7.64 -2.26
N CYS A 39 3.02 -6.84 -2.56
CA CYS A 39 3.07 -5.81 -3.59
C CYS A 39 4.14 -4.75 -3.31
N GLN A 40 4.30 -4.34 -2.05
CA GLN A 40 5.39 -3.46 -1.63
C GLN A 40 6.76 -4.07 -1.95
N GLN A 41 6.98 -5.34 -1.66
CA GLN A 41 8.28 -5.99 -1.95
C GLN A 41 8.50 -6.27 -3.44
N GLY A 42 7.41 -6.34 -4.21
CA GLY A 42 7.44 -6.50 -5.66
C GLY A 42 7.47 -5.18 -6.43
N GLU A 43 7.58 -4.04 -5.75
CA GLU A 43 7.51 -2.69 -6.35
C GLU A 43 6.22 -2.44 -7.17
N CYS A 44 5.16 -3.19 -6.88
CA CYS A 44 3.88 -3.16 -7.59
C CYS A 44 2.88 -2.24 -6.89
N TRP A 45 3.16 -0.94 -6.94
CA TRP A 45 2.35 0.10 -6.29
C TRP A 45 0.88 0.13 -6.77
N GLU A 46 0.63 -0.14 -8.06
CA GLU A 46 -0.72 -0.14 -8.66
C GLU A 46 -1.59 -1.21 -8.01
N ALA A 47 -1.03 -2.42 -7.86
CA ALA A 47 -1.69 -3.53 -7.20
C ALA A 47 -1.91 -3.23 -5.71
N ALA A 48 -0.91 -2.68 -5.03
CA ALA A 48 -1.04 -2.31 -3.61
C ALA A 48 -2.21 -1.33 -3.37
N LEU A 49 -2.32 -0.29 -4.21
CA LEU A 49 -3.41 0.68 -4.16
C LEU A 49 -4.77 0.07 -4.51
N GLY A 50 -4.82 -0.79 -5.53
CA GLY A 50 -6.04 -1.50 -5.91
C GLY A 50 -6.58 -2.38 -4.79
N ILE A 51 -5.71 -3.14 -4.13
CA ILE A 51 -6.05 -4.01 -3.00
C ILE A 51 -6.52 -3.16 -1.80
N LEU A 52 -5.86 -2.04 -1.51
CA LEU A 52 -6.28 -1.12 -0.44
C LEU A 52 -7.68 -0.53 -0.73
N GLY A 53 -7.94 -0.15 -1.97
CA GLY A 53 -9.25 0.34 -2.42
C GLY A 53 -10.35 -0.72 -2.28
N GLU A 54 -10.06 -1.97 -2.66
CA GLU A 54 -10.98 -3.09 -2.51
C GLU A 54 -11.28 -3.41 -1.04
N ALA A 55 -10.27 -3.38 -0.16
CA ALA A 55 -10.47 -3.53 1.28
C ALA A 55 -11.45 -2.47 1.82
N GLY A 56 -11.30 -1.22 1.38
CA GLY A 56 -12.23 -0.13 1.72
C GLY A 56 -13.65 -0.35 1.19
N ARG A 57 -13.81 -0.85 -0.04
CA ARG A 57 -15.13 -1.17 -0.62
C ARG A 57 -15.84 -2.28 0.15
N ARG A 58 -15.08 -3.22 0.73
CA ARG A 58 -15.59 -4.29 1.58
C ARG A 58 -15.84 -3.88 3.02
N LEU A 59 -15.74 -2.58 3.33
CA LEU A 59 -15.91 -2.03 4.68
C LEU A 59 -14.92 -2.61 5.70
N LEU A 60 -13.81 -3.20 5.24
CA LEU A 60 -12.70 -3.55 6.10
C LEU A 60 -12.02 -2.26 6.55
N ARG A 61 -11.43 -2.26 7.74
CA ARG A 61 -10.66 -1.13 8.25
C ARG A 61 -9.18 -1.38 8.04
N PRO A 62 -8.55 -0.75 7.03
CA PRO A 62 -7.10 -0.77 6.90
C PRO A 62 -6.47 -0.21 8.16
N ASP A 63 -5.42 -0.88 8.64
CA ASP A 63 -4.64 -0.47 9.79
C ASP A 63 -3.37 0.28 9.37
N GLY A 64 -2.58 0.72 10.35
CA GLY A 64 -1.33 1.44 10.06
C GLY A 64 -0.33 0.62 9.26
N PHE A 65 -0.32 -0.71 9.45
CA PHE A 65 0.52 -1.60 8.65
C PHE A 65 0.11 -1.55 7.17
N THR A 66 -1.19 -1.56 6.90
CA THR A 66 -1.75 -1.51 5.54
C THR A 66 -1.32 -0.24 4.82
N TYR A 67 -1.52 0.91 5.46
CA TYR A 67 -1.17 2.21 4.89
C TYR A 67 0.33 2.36 4.72
N ASN A 68 1.13 1.94 5.71
CA ASN A 68 2.59 1.98 5.62
C ASN A 68 3.12 1.12 4.47
N ALA A 69 2.55 -0.06 4.24
CA ALA A 69 2.95 -0.93 3.14
C ALA A 69 2.60 -0.30 1.78
N ALA A 70 1.41 0.28 1.63
CA ALA A 70 0.99 0.97 0.42
C ALA A 70 1.84 2.24 0.15
N ILE A 71 2.10 3.05 1.18
CA ILE A 71 2.97 4.23 1.12
C ILE A 71 4.39 3.81 0.73
N GLY A 72 4.91 2.74 1.33
CA GLY A 72 6.22 2.17 1.00
C GLY A 72 6.32 1.75 -0.47
N ALA A 73 5.27 1.15 -1.03
CA ALA A 73 5.22 0.77 -2.44
C ALA A 73 5.24 2.02 -3.35
N CYS A 74 4.44 3.03 -3.03
CA CYS A 74 4.40 4.30 -3.78
C CYS A 74 5.73 5.07 -3.71
N LEU A 75 6.43 5.02 -2.58
CA LEU A 75 7.75 5.64 -2.43
C LEU A 75 8.81 5.01 -3.32
N GLN A 76 8.86 3.68 -3.36
CA GLN A 76 9.78 2.96 -4.25
C GLN A 76 9.51 3.31 -5.71
N ALA A 77 8.24 3.48 -6.06
CA ALA A 77 7.80 3.93 -7.39
C ALA A 77 7.98 5.44 -7.65
N ARG A 78 8.48 6.22 -6.67
CA ARG A 78 8.65 7.69 -6.74
C ARG A 78 7.35 8.45 -6.99
N LEU A 79 6.21 7.91 -6.55
CA LEU A 79 4.88 8.51 -6.69
C LEU A 79 4.52 9.37 -5.49
N TRP A 80 5.20 10.50 -5.37
CA TRP A 80 5.08 11.39 -4.23
C TRP A 80 3.66 11.98 -4.03
N GLU A 81 2.94 12.26 -5.12
CA GLU A 81 1.55 12.75 -5.06
C GLU A 81 0.64 11.73 -4.34
N ARG A 82 0.77 10.45 -4.72
CA ARG A 82 0.00 9.35 -4.12
C ARG A 82 0.39 9.11 -2.66
N VAL A 83 1.65 9.29 -2.30
CA VAL A 83 2.11 9.19 -0.91
C VAL A 83 1.40 10.23 -0.04
N LEU A 84 1.30 11.48 -0.49
CA LEU A 84 0.62 12.54 0.26
C LEU A 84 -0.89 12.29 0.38
N GLU A 85 -1.53 11.80 -0.69
CA GLU A 85 -2.94 11.39 -0.65
C GLU A 85 -3.18 10.27 0.37
N LEU A 86 -2.36 9.22 0.34
CA LEU A 86 -2.45 8.10 1.28
C LEU A 86 -2.19 8.50 2.72
N LEU A 87 -1.25 9.41 2.96
CA LEU A 87 -0.99 9.99 4.29
C LEU A 87 -2.20 10.73 4.83
N GLY A 88 -2.84 11.54 3.98
CA GLY A 88 -4.10 12.20 4.31
C GLY A 88 -5.17 11.16 4.66
N ASP A 89 -5.39 10.17 3.80
CA ASP A 89 -6.38 9.12 4.04
C ASP A 89 -6.09 8.31 5.30
N ALA A 90 -4.83 8.00 5.62
CA ALA A 90 -4.46 7.28 6.84
C ALA A 90 -4.84 8.04 8.11
N VAL A 91 -4.64 9.37 8.11
CA VAL A 91 -5.01 10.24 9.25
C VAL A 91 -6.52 10.43 9.34
N TRP A 92 -7.18 10.74 8.23
CA TRP A 92 -8.61 11.09 8.21
C TRP A 92 -9.53 9.86 8.31
N ARG A 93 -9.21 8.77 7.62
CA ARG A 93 -10.05 7.55 7.58
C ARG A 93 -9.61 6.52 8.62
N GLY A 94 -8.31 6.39 8.81
CA GLY A 94 -7.73 5.41 9.72
C GLY A 94 -7.58 5.91 11.16
N GLY A 95 -7.51 7.23 11.37
CA GLY A 95 -7.10 7.79 12.66
C GLY A 95 -5.68 7.36 13.06
N ILE A 96 -4.87 6.96 12.08
CA ILE A 96 -3.54 6.41 12.30
C ILE A 96 -2.53 7.55 12.23
N LEU A 97 -1.66 7.64 13.23
CA LEU A 97 -0.52 8.53 13.16
C LEU A 97 0.50 7.93 12.18
N PRO A 98 0.82 8.63 11.07
CA PRO A 98 1.84 8.16 10.15
C PRO A 98 3.18 8.06 10.89
N ASP A 99 3.89 6.96 10.68
CA ASP A 99 5.18 6.75 11.34
C ASP A 99 6.29 7.62 10.72
N VAL A 100 7.50 7.52 11.28
CA VAL A 100 8.67 8.28 10.81
C VAL A 100 8.97 8.00 9.33
N VAL A 101 8.68 6.79 8.85
CA VAL A 101 8.89 6.41 7.45
C VAL A 101 7.90 7.19 6.57
N ALA A 102 6.63 7.23 6.95
CA ALA A 102 5.59 7.96 6.25
C ALA A 102 5.81 9.49 6.28
N TYR A 103 6.36 10.05 7.35
CA TYR A 103 6.78 11.47 7.36
C TYR A 103 8.01 11.73 6.50
N SER A 104 9.04 10.88 6.55
CA SER A 104 10.22 11.02 5.68
C SER A 104 9.86 10.96 4.20
N ALA A 105 8.87 10.13 3.87
CA ALA A 105 8.27 10.01 2.56
C ALA A 105 7.65 11.32 2.05
N ALA A 106 6.91 12.00 2.93
CA ALA A 106 6.33 13.31 2.65
C ALA A 106 7.39 14.39 2.43
N VAL A 107 8.51 14.34 3.17
CA VAL A 107 9.61 15.29 2.98
C VAL A 107 10.29 15.07 1.63
N CYS A 108 10.62 13.83 1.27
CA CYS A 108 11.16 13.51 -0.06
C CYS A 108 10.20 13.91 -1.19
N ALA A 109 8.89 13.73 -0.98
CA ALA A 109 7.84 14.16 -1.88
C ALA A 109 7.83 15.68 -2.14
N CYS A 110 7.98 16.47 -1.08
CA CYS A 110 8.06 17.93 -1.16
C CYS A 110 9.34 18.44 -1.85
N GLU A 111 10.46 17.74 -1.70
CA GLU A 111 11.70 18.10 -2.39
C GLU A 111 11.63 17.85 -3.91
N ASP A 112 11.01 16.75 -4.32
CA ASP A 112 10.90 16.37 -5.74
C ASP A 112 9.89 17.26 -6.51
N SER A 113 8.80 17.65 -5.85
CA SER A 113 7.84 18.63 -6.38
C SER A 113 8.46 20.01 -6.56
N ARG A 114 9.36 20.43 -5.66
CA ARG A 114 10.09 21.70 -5.78
C ARG A 114 11.08 21.71 -6.95
N ARG A 115 11.68 20.58 -7.29
CA ARG A 115 12.59 20.44 -8.45
C ARG A 115 11.88 20.47 -9.81
N ARG A 116 10.58 20.18 -9.87
CA ARG A 116 9.78 20.23 -11.12
C ARG A 116 9.23 21.61 -11.46
N LEU A 117 9.24 22.54 -10.50
CA LEU A 117 8.75 23.92 -10.67
C LEU A 117 9.87 24.92 -11.01
N GLN A 118 11.10 24.46 -11.23
CA GLN A 118 12.24 25.23 -11.73
C GLN A 118 12.66 24.74 -13.11
#